data_AF-A0A5N5SVN9-F1
#
_entry.id   AF-A0A5N5SVN9-F1
#
_cell.length_a   1.000
_cell.length_b   1.000
_cell.length_c   1.000
_cell.angle_alpha   90.00
_cell.angle_beta   90.00
_cell.angle_gamma   90.00
#
_symmetry.space_group_name_H-M   'P 1'
#
loop_
_entity.id
_entity.type
_entity.pdbx_description
1 polymer ?
#
loop_
_entity_poly.entity_id
_entity_poly.type
_entity_poly.pdbx_seq_one_letter_code
_entity_poly.pdbx_strand_id
1 'polypeptide(L)'
;MSEIKIRAISEDGYNLGEGPHWNEEDQTLIFVDILHGNIHRYFLQTQRMQNAHIDDGGTETSVSFIIPVEGAKDTFVIGLRSSVALIKWSPTEPDNQIIKPIPLLALDSTQAQRVKFNDAKCDNKGRLYL
;
A
#
# COMPACT_ATOMS: atom_id res chain seq x y z
N MET A 1 -24.75 25.11 -11.22
CA MET A 1 -23.90 24.49 -10.19
C MET A 1 -23.74 23.03 -10.56
N SER A 2 -22.51 22.54 -10.73
CA SER A 2 -22.29 21.11 -10.90
C SER A 2 -22.66 20.39 -9.61
N GLU A 3 -23.45 19.33 -9.72
CA GLU A 3 -23.85 18.48 -8.61
C GLU A 3 -22.62 17.72 -8.06
N ILE A 4 -22.34 17.86 -6.76
CA ILE A 4 -21.30 17.05 -6.09
C ILE A 4 -21.85 15.64 -5.92
N LYS A 5 -21.09 14.64 -6.38
CA LYS A 5 -21.44 13.21 -6.24
C LYS A 5 -20.41 12.50 -5.39
N ILE A 6 -20.88 11.84 -4.34
CA ILE A 6 -20.06 10.97 -3.47
C ILE A 6 -20.45 9.53 -3.78
N ARG A 7 -19.46 8.66 -4.01
CA ARG A 7 -19.66 7.25 -4.35
C ARG A 7 -18.71 6.39 -3.55
N ALA A 8 -19.21 5.27 -3.04
CA ALA A 8 -18.37 4.23 -2.49
C ALA A 8 -17.62 3.52 -3.63
N ILE A 9 -16.37 3.15 -3.39
CA ILE A 9 -15.53 2.39 -4.34
C ILE A 9 -15.47 0.89 -4.02
N SER A 10 -16.07 0.48 -2.90
CA SER A 10 -16.18 -0.89 -2.41
C SER A 10 -17.53 -1.05 -1.71
N GLU A 11 -18.11 -2.26 -1.79
CA GLU A 11 -19.30 -2.62 -1.01
C GLU A 11 -18.94 -2.92 0.45
N ASP A 12 -17.78 -3.54 0.66
CA ASP A 12 -17.23 -3.84 1.98
C ASP A 12 -16.40 -2.69 2.54
N GLY A 13 -16.40 -2.56 3.86
CA GLY A 13 -15.53 -1.65 4.59
C GLY A 13 -14.14 -2.23 4.84
N TYR A 14 -13.16 -1.34 4.99
CA TYR A 14 -11.81 -1.67 5.46
C TYR A 14 -11.75 -1.51 6.98
N ASN A 15 -10.89 -2.29 7.65
CA ASN A 15 -10.77 -2.19 9.12
C ASN A 15 -10.09 -0.88 9.52
N LEU A 16 -9.00 -0.55 8.84
CA LEU A 16 -8.29 0.70 8.94
C LEU A 16 -7.72 1.08 7.57
N GLY A 17 -8.61 1.53 6.69
CA GLY A 17 -8.27 2.03 5.36
C GLY A 17 -7.51 3.35 5.43
N GLU A 18 -6.28 3.39 4.92
CA GLU A 18 -5.34 4.49 5.10
C GLU A 18 -4.37 4.66 3.92
N GLY A 19 -3.54 5.69 3.98
CA GLY A 19 -2.43 5.91 3.04
C GLY A 19 -2.81 5.96 1.55
N PRO A 20 -3.88 6.69 1.15
CA PRO A 20 -4.26 6.77 -0.25
C PRO A 20 -3.17 7.46 -1.09
N HIS A 21 -2.80 6.83 -2.19
CA HIS A 21 -1.88 7.34 -3.18
C HIS A 21 -2.48 7.23 -4.58
N TRP A 22 -2.44 8.31 -5.35
CA TRP A 22 -2.85 8.29 -6.75
C TRP A 22 -1.67 7.88 -7.62
N ASN A 23 -1.76 6.70 -8.25
CA ASN A 23 -0.77 6.20 -9.17
C ASN A 23 -1.13 6.60 -10.61
N GLU A 24 -0.42 7.61 -11.13
CA GLU A 24 -0.66 8.19 -12.45
C GLU A 24 -0.42 7.21 -13.59
N GLU A 25 0.56 6.30 -13.48
CA GLU A 25 0.94 5.37 -14.57
C GLU A 25 -0.25 4.48 -15.00
N ASP A 26 -1.02 4.00 -14.03
CA ASP A 26 -2.16 3.10 -14.26
C ASP A 26 -3.53 3.80 -14.07
N GLN A 27 -3.55 5.09 -13.72
CA GLN A 27 -4.77 5.83 -13.34
C GLN A 27 -5.56 5.11 -12.23
N THR A 28 -4.83 4.75 -11.16
CA THR A 28 -5.36 3.95 -10.06
C THR A 28 -5.21 4.66 -8.72
N LEU A 29 -6.18 4.44 -7.84
CA LEU A 29 -6.02 4.76 -6.42
C LEU A 29 -5.47 3.51 -5.73
N ILE A 30 -4.30 3.61 -5.10
CA ILE A 30 -3.74 2.56 -4.25
C ILE A 30 -3.80 2.99 -2.79
N PHE A 31 -4.03 2.05 -1.89
CA PHE A 31 -4.17 2.31 -0.45
C PHE A 31 -3.99 1.02 0.35
N VAL A 32 -3.96 1.13 1.68
CA VAL A 32 -3.77 0.01 2.60
C VAL A 32 -4.98 -0.23 3.50
N ASP A 33 -5.12 -1.45 4.03
CA ASP A 33 -5.87 -1.75 5.25
C ASP A 33 -4.86 -2.25 6.32
N ILE A 34 -4.54 -1.37 7.27
CA ILE A 34 -3.36 -1.51 8.12
C ILE A 34 -3.40 -2.77 8.98
N LEU A 35 -4.54 -3.05 9.62
CA LEU A 35 -4.63 -4.03 10.72
C LEU A 35 -4.47 -5.49 10.27
N HIS A 36 -4.53 -5.76 8.96
CA HIS A 36 -4.43 -7.10 8.40
C HIS A 36 -3.41 -7.22 7.26
N GLY A 37 -2.55 -6.21 7.07
CA GLY A 37 -1.50 -6.29 6.06
C GLY A 37 -2.02 -6.39 4.63
N ASN A 38 -3.17 -5.76 4.33
CA ASN A 38 -3.75 -5.79 2.99
C ASN A 38 -3.46 -4.49 2.24
N ILE A 39 -3.29 -4.61 0.93
CA ILE A 39 -3.17 -3.50 0.00
C ILE A 39 -4.24 -3.61 -1.07
N HIS A 40 -4.67 -2.45 -1.58
CA HIS A 40 -5.79 -2.33 -2.50
C HIS A 40 -5.42 -1.38 -3.64
N ARG A 41 -5.92 -1.68 -4.83
CA ARG A 41 -5.79 -0.88 -6.05
C ARG A 41 -7.14 -0.81 -6.73
N TYR A 42 -7.67 0.40 -6.81
CA TYR A 42 -8.90 0.70 -7.51
C TYR A 42 -8.60 1.31 -8.87
N PHE A 43 -9.07 0.65 -9.93
CA PHE A 43 -8.94 1.12 -11.30
C PHE A 43 -10.12 2.02 -11.64
N LEU A 44 -9.88 3.33 -11.78
CA LEU A 44 -10.96 4.32 -11.92
C LEU A 44 -11.80 4.09 -13.19
N GLN A 45 -11.17 3.71 -14.29
CA GLN A 45 -11.84 3.56 -15.59
C GLN A 45 -12.77 2.34 -15.64
N THR A 46 -12.35 1.23 -15.04
CA THR A 46 -13.07 -0.05 -15.09
C THR A 46 -13.87 -0.34 -13.83
N GLN A 47 -13.65 0.44 -12.77
CA GLN A 47 -14.19 0.23 -11.43
C GLN A 47 -13.81 -1.14 -10.84
N ARG A 48 -12.73 -1.74 -11.36
CA ARG A 48 -12.16 -3.01 -10.87
C ARG A 48 -11.37 -2.77 -9.59
N MET A 49 -11.44 -3.71 -8.67
CA MET A 49 -10.61 -3.74 -7.47
C MET A 49 -9.61 -4.88 -7.58
N GLN A 50 -8.34 -4.60 -7.30
CA GLN A 50 -7.30 -5.60 -7.13
C GLN A 50 -6.77 -5.50 -5.68
N ASN A 51 -6.66 -6.64 -5.03
CA ASN A 51 -6.30 -6.79 -3.63
C ASN A 51 -5.10 -7.72 -3.50
N ALA A 52 -4.25 -7.44 -2.51
CA ALA A 52 -3.22 -8.37 -2.10
C ALA A 52 -3.03 -8.37 -0.58
N HIS A 53 -2.80 -9.54 -0.02
CA HIS A 53 -2.33 -9.71 1.35
C HIS A 53 -0.80 -9.81 1.35
N ILE A 54 -0.13 -9.08 2.24
CA ILE A 54 1.32 -9.16 2.38
C ILE A 54 1.68 -10.30 3.36
N ASP A 55 2.47 -11.26 2.89
CA ASP A 55 3.02 -12.34 3.71
C ASP A 55 4.49 -12.05 4.02
N ASP A 56 4.76 -11.47 5.18
CA ASP A 56 6.11 -11.21 5.68
C ASP A 56 6.70 -12.39 6.47
N GLY A 57 6.00 -13.54 6.53
CA GLY A 57 6.38 -14.72 7.31
C GLY A 57 6.23 -14.58 8.82
N GLY A 58 5.65 -13.47 9.30
CA GLY A 58 5.36 -13.21 10.71
C GLY A 58 4.00 -13.75 11.17
N THR A 59 3.77 -13.68 12.48
CA THR A 59 2.47 -14.03 13.09
C THR A 59 1.46 -12.87 13.09
N GLU A 60 1.94 -11.64 12.86
CA GLU A 60 1.14 -10.42 12.77
C GLU A 60 1.69 -9.53 11.66
N THR A 61 0.95 -9.41 10.55
CA THR A 61 1.29 -8.49 9.45
C THR A 61 0.53 -7.17 9.62
N SER A 62 1.24 -6.05 9.47
CA SER A 62 0.62 -4.74 9.27
C SER A 62 1.33 -3.98 8.16
N VAL A 63 0.59 -3.40 7.24
CA VAL A 63 1.12 -2.58 6.14
C VAL A 63 0.63 -1.14 6.28
N SER A 64 1.54 -0.17 6.36
CA SER A 64 1.18 1.18 6.81
C SER A 64 1.10 2.21 5.68
N PHE A 65 1.83 1.99 4.58
CA PHE A 65 1.77 2.80 3.38
C PHE A 65 2.14 1.97 2.14
N ILE A 66 1.78 2.48 0.96
CA ILE A 66 2.21 1.96 -0.34
C ILE A 66 2.48 3.11 -1.31
N ILE A 67 3.69 3.16 -1.88
CA ILE A 67 4.10 4.24 -2.78
C ILE A 67 4.85 3.64 -4.00
N PRO A 68 4.56 4.06 -5.24
CA PRO A 68 5.30 3.61 -6.42
C PRO A 68 6.77 4.04 -6.37
N VAL A 69 7.66 3.18 -6.87
CA VAL A 69 9.10 3.48 -6.96
C VAL A 69 9.41 4.07 -8.34
N GLU A 70 9.96 5.28 -8.36
CA GLU A 70 10.36 5.95 -9.60
C GLU A 70 11.35 5.10 -10.42
N GLY A 71 11.09 4.98 -11.72
CA GLY A 71 11.93 4.21 -12.65
C GLY A 71 11.81 2.69 -12.53
N ALA A 72 10.95 2.17 -11.64
CA ALA A 72 10.77 0.74 -11.43
C ALA A 72 9.30 0.34 -11.60
N LYS A 73 8.95 -0.10 -12.81
CA LYS A 73 7.59 -0.55 -13.15
C LYS A 73 7.07 -1.61 -12.18
N ASP A 74 5.79 -1.51 -11.84
CA ASP A 74 5.05 -2.42 -10.96
C ASP A 74 5.74 -2.64 -9.61
N THR A 75 6.55 -1.69 -9.17
CA THR A 75 7.34 -1.79 -7.94
C THR A 75 6.88 -0.76 -6.95
N PHE A 76 6.63 -1.19 -5.72
CA PHE A 76 6.15 -0.32 -4.66
C PHE A 76 7.02 -0.48 -3.43
N VAL A 77 7.26 0.63 -2.74
CA VAL A 77 7.80 0.64 -1.39
C VAL A 77 6.65 0.62 -0.40
N ILE A 78 6.76 -0.23 0.62
CA ILE A 78 5.75 -0.40 1.66
C ILE A 78 6.38 -0.36 3.05
N GLY A 79 5.61 0.12 4.02
CA GLY A 79 5.93 0.05 5.44
C GLY A 79 5.38 -1.24 6.04
N LEU A 80 6.24 -2.08 6.62
CA LEU A 80 5.89 -3.33 7.30
C LEU A 80 6.29 -3.26 8.76
N ARG A 81 5.30 -3.00 9.62
CA ARG A 81 5.51 -2.74 11.05
C ARG A 81 6.58 -1.66 11.28
N SER A 82 7.80 -2.03 11.61
CA SER A 82 8.95 -1.15 11.87
C SER A 82 10.07 -1.35 10.84
N SER A 83 9.71 -1.82 9.65
CA SER A 83 10.60 -2.05 8.51
C SER A 83 10.01 -1.48 7.23
N VAL A 84 10.88 -1.30 6.24
CA VAL A 84 10.55 -0.89 4.88
C VAL A 84 10.90 -2.04 3.95
N ALA A 85 10.02 -2.32 3.01
CA ALA A 85 10.23 -3.38 2.02
C ALA A 85 9.76 -2.94 0.63
N LEU A 86 10.19 -3.69 -0.38
CA LEU A 86 9.70 -3.58 -1.75
C LEU A 86 8.74 -4.72 -2.07
N ILE A 87 7.75 -4.45 -2.92
CA ILE A 87 6.92 -5.48 -3.56
C ILE A 87 6.92 -5.30 -5.07
N LYS A 88 6.66 -6.40 -5.77
CA LYS A 88 6.25 -6.38 -7.18
C LYS A 88 4.76 -6.68 -7.24
N TRP A 89 4.02 -5.84 -7.92
CA TRP A 89 2.57 -5.95 -8.01
C TRP A 89 2.05 -5.36 -9.32
N SER A 90 1.69 -6.22 -10.26
CA SER A 90 1.34 -5.80 -11.62
C SER A 90 -0.17 -5.67 -11.80
N PRO A 91 -0.66 -4.68 -12.57
CA PRO A 91 -2.09 -4.56 -12.85
C PRO A 91 -2.67 -5.76 -13.62
N THR A 92 -1.82 -6.58 -14.24
CA THR A 92 -2.23 -7.79 -14.97
C THR A 92 -2.33 -9.05 -14.10
N GLU A 93 -1.89 -8.99 -12.84
CA GLU A 93 -1.99 -10.11 -11.90
C GLU A 93 -3.44 -10.32 -11.41
N PRO A 94 -3.74 -11.47 -10.77
CA PRO A 94 -5.07 -11.73 -10.21
C PRO A 94 -5.56 -10.64 -9.25
N ASP A 95 -6.88 -10.52 -9.15
CA ASP A 95 -7.55 -9.55 -8.28
C ASP A 95 -7.45 -9.85 -6.79
N ASN A 96 -7.06 -11.06 -6.43
CA ASN A 96 -6.81 -11.45 -5.05
C ASN A 96 -5.60 -12.36 -5.03
N GLN A 97 -4.58 -11.99 -4.26
CA GLN A 97 -3.33 -12.73 -4.19
C GLN A 97 -2.60 -12.50 -2.87
N ILE A 98 -1.55 -13.28 -2.64
CA ILE A 98 -0.61 -13.10 -1.54
C ILE A 98 0.73 -12.69 -2.14
N ILE A 99 1.34 -11.64 -1.60
CA ILE A 99 2.61 -11.10 -2.09
C ILE A 99 3.65 -11.20 -0.99
N LYS A 100 4.83 -11.71 -1.35
CA LYS A 100 5.99 -11.74 -0.45
C LYS A 100 6.83 -10.48 -0.64
N PRO A 101 7.09 -9.71 0.44
CA PRO A 101 7.89 -8.51 0.36
C PRO A 101 9.38 -8.83 0.31
N ILE A 102 10.15 -7.91 -0.26
CA ILE A 102 11.61 -7.93 -0.31
C ILE A 102 12.11 -6.91 0.72
N PRO A 103 12.68 -7.33 1.86
CA PRO A 103 13.15 -6.42 2.90
C PRO A 103 14.19 -5.42 2.38
N LEU A 104 14.08 -4.15 2.79
CA LEU A 104 14.99 -3.08 2.39
C LEU A 104 15.73 -2.47 3.60
N LEU A 105 14.98 -2.09 4.63
CA LEU A 105 15.50 -1.47 5.84
C LEU A 105 14.65 -1.90 7.03
N ALA A 106 15.27 -2.04 8.20
CA ALA A 106 14.54 -2.22 9.45
C ALA A 106 15.14 -1.34 10.54
N LEU A 107 14.30 -0.91 11.49
CA LEU A 107 14.80 -0.37 12.75
C LEU A 107 15.59 -1.45 13.49
N ASP A 108 16.49 -1.04 14.40
CA ASP A 108 17.14 -1.99 15.29
C ASP A 108 16.10 -2.73 16.15
N SER A 109 16.45 -3.95 16.57
CA SER A 109 15.52 -4.84 17.26
C SER A 109 15.00 -4.26 18.59
N THR A 110 15.74 -3.38 19.24
CA THR A 110 15.32 -2.78 20.52
C THR A 110 14.27 -1.69 20.32
N GLN A 111 14.41 -0.89 19.24
CA GLN A 111 13.41 0.09 18.84
C GLN A 111 12.17 -0.57 18.23
N ALA A 112 12.38 -1.56 17.36
CA ALA A 112 11.35 -2.23 16.58
C ALA A 112 10.26 -2.90 17.42
N GLN A 113 10.54 -3.24 18.68
CA GLN A 113 9.57 -3.83 19.62
C GLN A 113 8.56 -2.81 20.17
N ARG A 114 8.83 -1.51 20.05
CA ARG A 114 8.06 -0.44 20.72
C ARG A 114 7.27 0.43 19.76
N VAL A 115 7.55 0.35 18.46
CA VAL A 115 6.98 1.25 17.46
C VAL A 115 6.52 0.49 16.23
N LYS A 116 5.54 1.06 15.54
CA LYS A 116 5.13 0.70 14.18
C LYS A 116 5.07 2.00 13.38
N PHE A 117 5.45 1.93 12.11
CA PHE A 117 5.22 2.99 11.14
C PHE A 117 3.72 3.15 10.92
N ASN A 118 3.33 4.38 10.58
CA ASN A 118 1.96 4.74 10.27
C ASN A 118 1.93 5.33 8.85
N ASP A 119 1.74 6.63 8.72
CA ASP A 119 1.67 7.29 7.42
C ASP A 119 3.06 7.56 6.82
N ALA A 120 3.12 7.65 5.50
CA ALA A 120 4.32 8.07 4.78
C ALA A 120 3.99 8.78 3.49
N LYS A 121 4.89 9.66 3.06
CA LYS A 121 4.79 10.33 1.77
C LYS A 121 6.17 10.73 1.25
N CYS A 122 6.30 10.75 -0.06
CA CYS A 122 7.46 11.36 -0.68
C CYS A 122 7.29 12.87 -0.75
N ASP A 123 8.37 13.61 -0.51
CA ASP A 123 8.41 15.02 -0.88
C ASP A 123 8.48 15.20 -2.41
N ASN A 124 8.51 16.45 -2.87
CA ASN A 124 8.58 16.77 -4.30
C ASN A 124 9.91 16.39 -4.97
N LYS A 125 10.89 15.87 -4.24
CA LYS A 125 12.15 15.33 -4.76
C LYS A 125 12.17 13.80 -4.72
N GLY A 126 11.06 13.15 -4.41
CA GLY A 126 10.97 11.70 -4.31
C GLY A 126 11.59 11.11 -3.05
N ARG A 127 11.92 11.93 -2.04
CA ARG A 127 12.49 11.43 -0.78
C ARG A 127 11.37 10.95 0.12
N LEU A 128 11.42 9.70 0.55
CA LEU A 128 10.45 9.09 1.45
C LEU A 128 10.57 9.64 2.88
N TYR A 129 9.46 10.11 3.44
CA TYR A 129 9.30 10.47 4.85
C TYR A 129 8.25 9.56 5.49
N LEU A 130 8.60 8.94 6.62
CA LEU A 130 7.79 8.02 7.41
C LEU A 130 8.07 8.17 8.92
#